data_AF-A0A8T2I9H9-F1
#
_entry.id   AF-A0A8T2I9H9-F1
#
_cell.length_a   1.000
_cell.length_b   1.000
_cell.length_c   1.000
_cell.angle_alpha   90.00
_cell.angle_beta   90.00
_cell.angle_gamma   90.00
#
_symmetry.space_group_name_H-M   'P 1'
#
loop_
_entity.id
_entity.type
_entity.pdbx_description
1 polymer ?
#
loop_
_entity_poly.entity_id
_entity_poly.type
_entity_poly.pdbx_seq_one_letter_code
_entity_poly.pdbx_strand_id
1 'polypeptide(L)'
;MDEVHKKWAEVELPTASGKNTEDQAKIAAARKQIIKVVNWDLNDDKHRKSPQIKDTVTYLRRILENIRDNPTEKKYRKIRITNATFGKHVRDAPGGEAFLIQAGWHAAVVDHERYFIFESQPDTLQWSIFEEACKELAKLDTVLDAKLGRNSGDKKAEIEKRREAARIAIEEDKELRHARFKYTDS
;
A
#
# COMPACT_ATOMS: atom_id res chain seq x y z
N MET A 1 11.94 5.85 77.40
CA MET A 1 11.60 6.90 76.41
C MET A 1 12.07 6.36 75.08
N ASP A 2 11.23 5.50 74.53
CA ASP A 2 11.53 4.60 73.42
C ASP A 2 11.56 5.35 72.09
N GLU A 3 12.62 5.08 71.33
CA GLU A 3 12.83 5.58 69.98
C GLU A 3 11.75 5.04 69.02
N VAL A 4 10.73 5.87 68.76
CA VAL A 4 9.81 5.66 67.65
C VAL A 4 10.44 6.24 66.38
N HIS A 5 11.50 5.58 65.88
CA HIS A 5 11.96 5.80 64.51
C HIS A 5 11.10 5.00 63.54
N LYS A 6 10.02 5.66 63.10
CA LYS A 6 9.15 5.27 61.98
C LYS A 6 10.00 5.00 60.73
N LYS A 7 10.29 3.73 60.46
CA LYS A 7 10.70 3.23 59.13
C LYS A 7 9.48 3.35 58.21
N TRP A 8 9.36 4.47 57.50
CA TRP A 8 8.53 4.53 56.32
C TRP A 8 9.26 3.78 55.22
N ALA A 9 8.72 2.62 54.85
CA ALA A 9 9.14 1.89 53.68
C ALA A 9 8.86 2.77 52.45
N GLU A 10 9.94 3.12 51.75
CA GLU A 10 9.93 3.72 50.43
C GLU A 10 9.28 2.71 49.47
N VAL A 11 7.99 2.89 49.21
CA VAL A 11 7.28 2.17 48.16
C VAL A 11 7.70 2.82 46.85
N GLU A 12 8.71 2.25 46.19
CA GLU A 12 9.04 2.59 44.81
C GLU A 12 7.82 2.26 43.93
N LEU A 13 7.08 3.29 43.54
CA LEU A 13 6.06 3.20 42.51
C LEU A 13 6.76 2.96 41.16
N PRO A 14 6.32 1.96 40.36
CA PRO A 14 6.88 1.74 39.04
C PRO A 14 6.59 2.94 38.14
N THR A 15 7.66 3.60 37.69
CA THR A 15 7.59 4.78 36.82
C THR A 15 7.04 4.39 35.44
N ALA A 16 5.88 4.96 35.07
CA ALA A 16 5.18 4.72 33.81
C ALA A 16 5.94 5.17 32.54
N SER A 17 7.17 5.69 32.67
CA SER A 17 7.97 6.28 31.59
C SER A 17 8.66 5.24 30.69
N GLY A 18 8.98 4.04 31.22
CA GLY A 18 9.71 3.01 30.49
C GLY A 18 8.92 2.29 29.40
N LYS A 19 7.63 2.02 29.64
CA LYS A 19 6.77 1.27 28.70
C LYS A 19 6.54 2.02 27.38
N ASN A 20 6.34 3.33 27.43
CA ASN A 20 6.10 4.14 26.24
C ASN A 20 7.34 4.19 25.33
N THR A 21 8.54 4.25 25.90
CA THR A 21 9.79 4.29 25.12
C THR A 21 10.07 2.94 24.43
N GLU A 22 9.85 1.82 25.13
CA GLU A 22 10.03 0.48 24.56
C GLU A 22 9.00 0.19 23.46
N ASP A 23 7.74 0.56 23.67
CA ASP A 23 6.67 0.40 22.69
C ASP A 23 6.91 1.26 21.45
N GLN A 24 7.37 2.51 21.62
CA GLN A 24 7.79 3.34 20.49
C GLN A 24 8.95 2.73 19.71
N ALA A 25 9.94 2.13 20.38
CA ALA A 25 11.04 1.45 19.72
C ALA A 25 10.57 0.23 18.92
N LYS A 26 9.61 -0.54 19.46
CA LYS A 26 8.99 -1.68 18.76
C LYS A 26 8.19 -1.23 17.54
N ILE A 27 7.39 -0.17 17.67
CA ILE A 27 6.65 0.42 16.55
C ILE A 27 7.62 0.90 15.47
N ALA A 28 8.70 1.59 15.85
CA ALA A 28 9.70 2.07 14.90
C ALA A 28 10.42 0.91 14.18
N ALA A 29 10.75 -0.16 14.90
CA ALA A 29 11.36 -1.36 14.31
C ALA A 29 10.41 -2.06 13.34
N ALA A 30 9.14 -2.25 13.71
CA ALA A 30 8.13 -2.84 12.86
C ALA A 30 7.89 -1.98 11.61
N ARG A 31 7.78 -0.64 11.79
CA ARG A 31 7.65 0.31 10.69
C ARG A 31 8.80 0.22 9.69
N LYS A 32 10.05 0.04 10.15
CA LYS A 32 11.20 -0.19 9.26
C LYS A 32 11.03 -1.46 8.41
N GLN A 33 10.51 -2.54 8.99
CA GLN A 33 10.26 -3.78 8.24
C GLN A 33 9.11 -3.60 7.24
N ILE A 34 8.04 -2.90 7.63
CA ILE A 34 6.93 -2.54 6.73
C ILE A 34 7.46 -1.75 5.54
N ILE A 35 8.21 -0.67 5.79
CA ILE A 35 8.80 0.18 4.73
C ILE A 35 9.68 -0.65 3.80
N LYS A 36 10.47 -1.59 4.35
CA LYS A 36 11.29 -2.48 3.55
C LYS A 36 10.43 -3.31 2.59
N VAL A 37 9.42 -4.01 3.09
CA VAL A 37 8.53 -4.83 2.24
C VAL A 37 7.80 -3.96 1.21
N VAL A 38 7.30 -2.79 1.61
CA VAL A 38 6.61 -1.84 0.72
C VAL A 38 7.51 -1.40 -0.43
N ASN A 39 8.75 -1.00 -0.14
CA ASN A 39 9.64 -0.43 -1.15
C ASN A 39 10.33 -1.48 -2.03
N TRP A 40 10.70 -2.62 -1.46
CA TRP A 40 11.52 -3.62 -2.16
C TRP A 40 10.69 -4.73 -2.80
N ASP A 41 9.59 -5.14 -2.16
CA ASP A 41 8.83 -6.32 -2.58
C ASP A 41 7.50 -5.91 -3.24
N LEU A 42 6.70 -5.07 -2.57
CA LEU A 42 5.41 -4.63 -3.13
C LEU A 42 5.62 -3.69 -4.32
N ASN A 43 6.47 -2.69 -4.19
CA ASN A 43 6.82 -1.75 -5.25
C ASN A 43 7.87 -2.32 -6.22
N ASP A 44 7.64 -3.53 -6.72
CA ASP A 44 8.51 -4.21 -7.69
C ASP A 44 8.29 -3.66 -9.11
N ASP A 45 8.62 -2.38 -9.29
CA ASP A 45 8.58 -1.69 -10.59
C ASP A 45 9.57 -2.28 -11.61
N LYS A 46 10.48 -3.17 -11.19
CA LYS A 46 11.46 -3.83 -12.06
C LYS A 46 10.82 -4.98 -12.84
N HIS A 47 9.93 -5.75 -12.22
CA HIS A 47 9.33 -6.94 -12.84
C HIS A 47 7.82 -6.84 -13.04
N ARG A 48 7.15 -5.82 -12.46
CA ARG A 48 5.70 -5.63 -12.57
C ARG A 48 5.35 -4.27 -13.15
N LYS A 49 4.24 -4.22 -13.90
CA LYS A 49 3.71 -2.94 -14.41
C LYS A 49 2.98 -2.21 -13.28
N SER A 50 3.09 -0.89 -13.23
CA SER A 50 2.44 -0.07 -12.19
C SER A 50 0.93 -0.32 -12.01
N PRO A 51 0.11 -0.61 -13.04
CA PRO A 51 -1.28 -1.01 -12.84
C PRO A 51 -1.43 -2.31 -12.04
N GLN A 52 -0.56 -3.30 -12.27
CA GLN A 52 -0.60 -4.58 -11.54
C GLN A 52 -0.19 -4.39 -10.07
N ILE A 53 0.78 -3.51 -9.82
CA ILE A 53 1.17 -3.14 -8.45
C ILE A 53 0.00 -2.42 -7.76
N LYS A 54 -0.63 -1.47 -8.46
CA LYS A 54 -1.79 -0.72 -7.96
C LYS A 54 -2.96 -1.64 -7.61
N ASP A 55 -3.25 -2.66 -8.41
CA ASP A 55 -4.30 -3.63 -8.13
C ASP A 55 -4.05 -4.37 -6.80
N THR A 56 -2.80 -4.81 -6.55
CA THR A 56 -2.40 -5.42 -5.27
C THR A 56 -2.54 -4.44 -4.12
N VAL A 57 -2.01 -3.22 -4.25
CA VAL A 57 -2.04 -2.20 -3.20
C VAL A 57 -3.47 -1.82 -2.85
N THR A 58 -4.34 -1.65 -3.85
CA THR A 58 -5.77 -1.34 -3.67
C THR A 58 -6.48 -2.46 -2.92
N TYR A 59 -6.22 -3.72 -3.27
CA TYR A 59 -6.82 -4.86 -2.60
C TYR A 59 -6.35 -4.99 -1.14
N LEU A 60 -5.05 -4.85 -0.88
CA LEU A 60 -4.49 -4.84 0.48
C LEU A 60 -5.08 -3.70 1.30
N ARG A 61 -5.18 -2.49 0.73
CA ARG A 61 -5.76 -1.33 1.40
C ARG A 61 -7.20 -1.59 1.79
N ARG A 62 -8.00 -2.19 0.89
CA ARG A 62 -9.39 -2.56 1.19
C ARG A 62 -9.48 -3.55 2.37
N ILE A 63 -8.59 -4.53 2.44
CA ILE A 63 -8.53 -5.47 3.57
C ILE A 63 -8.26 -4.73 4.88
N LEU A 64 -7.24 -3.86 4.90
CA LEU A 64 -6.89 -3.11 6.12
C LEU A 64 -7.98 -2.11 6.51
N GLU A 65 -8.54 -1.36 5.56
CA GLU A 65 -9.61 -0.39 5.80
C GLU A 65 -10.86 -1.07 6.37
N ASN A 66 -11.25 -2.24 5.86
CA ASN A 66 -12.41 -2.97 6.39
C ASN A 66 -12.25 -3.28 7.89
N ILE A 67 -11.04 -3.65 8.33
CA ILE A 67 -10.73 -3.90 9.75
C ILE A 67 -10.69 -2.61 10.55
N ARG A 68 -10.01 -1.57 10.03
CA ARG A 68 -9.88 -0.29 10.70
C ARG A 68 -11.25 0.35 10.95
N ASP A 69 -12.11 0.31 9.94
CA ASP A 69 -13.41 0.98 9.96
C ASP A 69 -14.47 0.12 10.69
N ASN A 70 -14.27 -1.20 10.78
CA ASN A 70 -15.17 -2.14 11.48
C ASN A 70 -14.39 -3.10 12.40
N PRO A 71 -13.76 -2.59 13.48
CA PRO A 71 -12.80 -3.35 14.28
C PRO A 71 -13.41 -4.56 14.99
N THR A 72 -14.70 -4.56 15.30
CA THR A 72 -15.37 -5.68 15.99
C THR A 72 -15.90 -6.75 15.04
N GLU A 73 -15.89 -6.49 13.72
CA GLU A 73 -16.52 -7.37 12.75
C GLU A 73 -15.60 -8.55 12.36
N LYS A 74 -15.95 -9.74 12.87
CA LYS A 74 -15.15 -10.97 12.70
C LYS A 74 -14.94 -11.38 11.24
N LYS A 75 -15.89 -11.08 10.35
CA LYS A 75 -15.80 -11.50 8.93
C LYS A 75 -14.62 -10.88 8.18
N TYR A 76 -14.18 -9.67 8.59
CA TYR A 76 -13.03 -9.00 7.98
C TYR A 76 -11.69 -9.44 8.55
N ARG A 77 -11.70 -10.10 9.71
CA ARG A 77 -10.51 -10.56 10.44
C ARG A 77 -10.01 -11.94 9.99
N LYS A 78 -10.67 -12.57 9.01
CA LYS A 78 -10.35 -13.92 8.54
C LYS A 78 -10.47 -13.97 7.01
N ILE A 79 -9.41 -14.39 6.33
CA ILE A 79 -9.38 -14.51 4.86
C ILE A 79 -8.91 -15.91 4.48
N ARG A 80 -9.71 -16.61 3.65
CA ARG A 80 -9.35 -17.96 3.19
C ARG A 80 -8.21 -17.88 2.18
N ILE A 81 -7.11 -18.59 2.43
CA ILE A 81 -5.92 -18.53 1.56
C ILE A 81 -6.21 -19.05 0.14
N THR A 82 -7.16 -19.98 0.00
CA THR A 82 -7.58 -20.52 -1.30
C THR A 82 -8.57 -19.62 -2.05
N ASN A 83 -8.93 -18.45 -1.52
CA ASN A 83 -9.76 -17.49 -2.23
C ASN A 83 -9.01 -17.01 -3.49
N ALA A 84 -9.64 -17.09 -4.66
CA ALA A 84 -9.00 -16.75 -5.93
C ALA A 84 -8.56 -15.28 -6.02
N THR A 85 -9.37 -14.36 -5.50
CA THR A 85 -9.05 -12.92 -5.45
C THR A 85 -7.87 -12.66 -4.52
N PHE A 86 -7.86 -13.30 -3.34
CA PHE A 86 -6.71 -13.24 -2.42
C PHE A 86 -5.45 -13.80 -3.07
N GLY A 87 -5.58 -14.96 -3.73
CA GLY A 87 -4.51 -15.61 -4.49
C GLY A 87 -3.87 -14.65 -5.49
N LYS A 88 -4.69 -14.12 -6.40
CA LYS A 88 -4.25 -13.22 -7.46
C LYS A 88 -3.59 -11.93 -6.95
N HIS A 89 -4.16 -11.31 -5.92
CA HIS A 89 -3.74 -9.96 -5.51
C HIS A 89 -2.71 -9.95 -4.39
N VAL A 90 -2.62 -11.00 -3.58
CA VAL A 90 -1.76 -11.06 -2.38
C VAL A 90 -0.77 -12.22 -2.47
N ARG A 91 -1.24 -13.46 -2.61
CA ARG A 91 -0.36 -14.65 -2.57
C ARG A 91 0.61 -14.68 -3.76
N ASP A 92 0.09 -14.42 -4.95
CA ASP A 92 0.85 -14.50 -6.19
C ASP A 92 1.59 -13.16 -6.48
N ALA A 93 1.38 -12.14 -5.65
CA ALA A 93 2.03 -10.84 -5.74
C ALA A 93 3.29 -10.79 -4.85
N PRO A 94 4.47 -10.41 -5.38
CA PRO A 94 5.67 -10.17 -4.59
C PRO A 94 5.38 -9.25 -3.40
N GLY A 95 5.79 -9.67 -2.20
CA GLY A 95 5.62 -8.91 -0.96
C GLY A 95 4.21 -8.90 -0.36
N GLY A 96 3.19 -9.47 -1.01
CA GLY A 96 1.80 -9.41 -0.54
C GLY A 96 1.58 -10.06 0.82
N GLU A 97 1.91 -11.35 0.96
CA GLU A 97 1.80 -12.05 2.25
C GLU A 97 2.78 -11.52 3.29
N ALA A 98 4.00 -11.21 2.88
CA ALA A 98 5.01 -10.63 3.77
C ALA A 98 4.52 -9.31 4.39
N PHE A 99 3.86 -8.46 3.60
CA PHE A 99 3.28 -7.22 4.09
C PHE A 99 2.17 -7.46 5.11
N LEU A 100 1.25 -8.41 4.85
CA LEU A 100 0.21 -8.76 5.82
C LEU A 100 0.80 -9.28 7.13
N ILE A 101 1.85 -10.10 7.06
CA ILE A 101 2.56 -10.58 8.25
C ILE A 101 3.15 -9.42 9.06
N GLN A 102 3.82 -8.47 8.40
CA GLN A 102 4.34 -7.28 9.08
C GLN A 102 3.23 -6.37 9.62
N ALA A 103 2.06 -6.37 9.00
CA ALA A 103 0.87 -5.67 9.47
C ALA A 103 0.15 -6.38 10.65
N GLY A 104 0.67 -7.53 11.12
CA GLY A 104 0.13 -8.26 12.27
C GLY A 104 -0.85 -9.38 11.93
N TRP A 105 -0.94 -9.78 10.66
CA TRP A 105 -1.67 -10.98 10.27
C TRP A 105 -0.82 -12.22 10.44
N HIS A 106 -1.46 -13.37 10.64
CA HIS A 106 -0.76 -14.66 10.64
C HIS A 106 -1.57 -15.74 9.94
N ALA A 107 -0.88 -16.77 9.45
CA ALA A 107 -1.52 -17.92 8.83
C ALA A 107 -1.86 -18.97 9.90
N ALA A 108 -3.11 -19.42 9.93
CA ALA A 108 -3.59 -20.45 10.83
C ALA A 108 -4.48 -21.47 10.11
N VAL A 109 -4.52 -22.70 10.62
CA VAL A 109 -5.45 -23.73 10.15
C VAL A 109 -6.66 -23.72 11.07
N VAL A 110 -7.85 -23.53 10.49
CA VAL A 110 -9.13 -23.58 11.21
C VAL A 110 -10.03 -24.54 10.44
N ASP A 111 -10.51 -25.58 11.11
CA ASP A 111 -11.38 -26.61 10.52
C ASP A 111 -10.80 -27.24 9.24
N HIS A 112 -9.52 -27.63 9.28
CA HIS A 112 -8.75 -28.19 8.16
C HIS A 112 -8.55 -27.27 6.94
N GLU A 113 -8.95 -26.00 7.03
CA GLU A 113 -8.72 -24.99 6.00
C GLU A 113 -7.69 -23.95 6.47
N ARG A 114 -6.84 -23.47 5.54
CA ARG A 114 -5.85 -22.42 5.84
C ARG A 114 -6.44 -21.02 5.67
N TYR A 115 -6.23 -20.17 6.67
CA TYR A 115 -6.68 -18.79 6.73
C TYR A 115 -5.55 -17.85 7.11
N PHE A 116 -5.61 -16.62 6.61
CA PHE A 116 -4.95 -15.47 7.23
C PHE A 116 -5.90 -14.85 8.25
N ILE A 117 -5.42 -14.65 9.49
CA ILE A 117 -6.20 -14.17 10.63
C ILE A 117 -5.56 -12.90 11.20
N PHE A 118 -6.41 -11.94 11.60
CA PHE A 118 -6.02 -10.73 12.30
C PHE A 118 -6.71 -10.63 13.67
N GLU A 119 -5.93 -10.82 14.74
CA GLU A 119 -6.44 -10.92 16.11
C GLU A 119 -6.27 -9.65 16.94
N SER A 120 -5.42 -8.71 16.48
CA SER A 120 -5.11 -7.48 17.19
C SER A 120 -6.37 -6.66 17.48
N GLN A 121 -6.52 -6.23 18.72
CA GLN A 121 -7.61 -5.35 19.16
C GLN A 121 -7.16 -3.88 19.14
N PRO A 122 -8.09 -2.92 19.01
CA PRO A 122 -7.79 -1.51 19.22
C PRO A 122 -7.04 -1.28 20.54
N ASP A 123 -6.25 -0.21 20.59
CA ASP A 123 -5.45 0.21 21.76
C ASP A 123 -4.32 -0.75 22.19
N THR A 124 -4.02 -1.76 21.37
CA THR A 124 -2.84 -2.62 21.58
C THR A 124 -1.64 -2.11 20.78
N LEU A 125 -0.42 -2.46 21.22
CA LEU A 125 0.82 -2.19 20.48
C LEU A 125 0.74 -2.72 19.04
N GLN A 126 0.16 -3.91 18.85
CA GLN A 126 -0.02 -4.53 17.55
C GLN A 126 -0.97 -3.73 16.66
N TRP A 127 -1.98 -3.09 17.24
CA TRP A 127 -2.86 -2.18 16.50
C TRP A 127 -2.11 -0.93 16.04
N SER A 128 -1.27 -0.33 16.88
CA SER A 128 -0.42 0.79 16.46
C SER A 128 0.52 0.40 15.31
N ILE A 129 1.08 -0.81 15.33
CA ILE A 129 1.89 -1.35 14.21
C ILE A 129 1.03 -1.51 12.94
N PHE A 130 -0.18 -2.03 13.07
CA PHE A 130 -1.14 -2.14 11.98
C PHE A 130 -1.51 -0.77 11.38
N GLU A 131 -1.66 0.27 12.20
CA GLU A 131 -1.89 1.64 11.72
C GLU A 131 -0.70 2.20 10.93
N GLU A 132 0.53 1.90 11.36
CA GLU A 132 1.72 2.23 10.58
C GLU A 132 1.73 1.50 9.23
N ALA A 133 1.31 0.23 9.19
CA ALA A 133 1.14 -0.50 7.92
C ALA A 133 0.11 0.16 7.00
N CYS A 134 -1.03 0.61 7.55
CA CYS A 134 -2.03 1.37 6.79
C CYS A 134 -1.45 2.66 6.19
N LYS A 135 -0.67 3.42 6.98
CA LYS A 135 -0.04 4.67 6.55
C LYS A 135 0.98 4.44 5.44
N GLU A 136 1.88 3.46 5.58
CA GLU A 136 2.90 3.20 4.56
C GLU A 136 2.29 2.66 3.25
N LEU A 137 1.23 1.84 3.34
CA LEU A 137 0.52 1.38 2.15
C LEU A 137 -0.21 2.52 1.43
N ALA A 138 -0.82 3.45 2.17
CA ALA A 138 -1.47 4.63 1.60
C ALA A 138 -0.46 5.55 0.87
N LYS A 139 0.76 5.69 1.39
CA LYS A 139 1.83 6.42 0.68
C LYS A 139 2.17 5.75 -0.65
N LEU A 140 2.33 4.43 -0.68
CA LEU A 140 2.56 3.73 -1.94
C LEU A 140 1.38 3.92 -2.91
N ASP A 141 0.14 3.88 -2.41
CA ASP A 141 -1.07 4.08 -3.21
C ASP A 141 -1.06 5.44 -3.93
N THR A 142 -0.73 6.50 -3.21
CA THR A 142 -0.60 7.87 -3.76
C THR A 142 0.54 8.02 -4.76
N VAL A 143 1.68 7.37 -4.52
CA VAL A 143 2.80 7.36 -5.47
C VAL A 143 2.40 6.68 -6.79
N LEU A 144 1.68 5.56 -6.69
CA LEU A 144 1.19 4.83 -7.86
C LEU A 144 0.14 5.62 -8.63
N ASP A 145 -0.79 6.31 -7.95
CA ASP A 145 -1.76 7.20 -8.61
C ASP A 145 -1.07 8.32 -9.39
N ALA A 146 -0.08 8.97 -8.77
CA ALA A 146 0.69 10.01 -9.44
C ALA A 146 1.47 9.46 -10.67
N LYS A 147 2.03 8.25 -10.56
CA LYS A 147 2.75 7.59 -11.66
C LYS A 147 1.81 7.22 -12.82
N LEU A 148 0.66 6.63 -12.53
CA LEU A 148 -0.35 6.26 -13.53
C LEU A 148 -0.97 7.48 -14.18
N GLY A 149 -1.26 8.53 -13.40
CA GLY A 149 -1.74 9.81 -13.90
C GLY A 149 -0.78 10.44 -14.92
N ARG A 150 0.52 10.53 -14.59
CA ARG A 150 1.56 11.04 -15.51
C ARG A 150 1.64 10.23 -16.81
N ASN A 151 1.70 8.91 -16.69
CA ASN A 151 1.76 8.03 -17.88
C ASN A 151 0.54 8.20 -18.80
N SER A 152 -0.65 8.43 -18.25
CA SER A 152 -1.85 8.69 -19.05
C SER A 152 -1.81 10.05 -19.75
N GLY A 153 -1.27 11.08 -19.09
CA GLY A 153 -1.06 12.41 -19.64
C GLY A 153 -0.08 12.40 -20.81
N ASP A 154 1.08 11.75 -20.63
CA ASP A 154 2.10 11.62 -21.66
C ASP A 154 1.57 10.88 -22.89
N LYS A 155 0.83 9.78 -22.68
CA LYS A 155 0.19 9.04 -23.78
C LYS A 155 -0.82 9.89 -24.54
N LYS A 156 -1.61 10.72 -23.84
CA LYS A 156 -2.57 11.63 -24.48
C LYS A 156 -1.87 12.72 -25.28
N ALA A 157 -0.81 13.31 -24.74
CA ALA A 157 0.00 14.32 -25.42
C ALA A 157 0.66 13.76 -26.70
N GLU A 158 1.19 12.54 -26.63
CA GLU A 158 1.80 11.87 -27.78
C GLU A 158 0.77 11.55 -28.88
N ILE A 159 -0.44 11.12 -28.51
CA ILE A 159 -1.53 10.90 -29.47
C ILE A 159 -1.93 12.21 -30.14
N GLU A 160 -2.03 13.30 -29.39
CA GLU A 160 -2.40 14.60 -29.93
C GLU A 160 -1.33 15.15 -30.88
N LYS A 161 -0.05 15.03 -30.51
CA LYS A 161 1.07 15.41 -31.38
C LYS A 161 1.05 14.66 -32.72
N ARG A 162 0.72 13.37 -32.71
CA ARG A 162 0.58 12.58 -33.95
C ARG A 162 -0.61 13.02 -34.80
N ARG A 163 -1.73 13.39 -34.17
CA ARG A 163 -2.90 13.92 -34.88
C ARG A 163 -2.60 15.24 -35.55
N GLU A 164 -1.89 16.13 -34.86
CA GLU A 164 -1.52 17.43 -35.42
C GLU A 164 -0.52 17.28 -36.57
N ALA A 165 0.51 16.43 -36.42
CA ALA A 165 1.43 16.13 -37.50
C ALA A 165 0.71 15.54 -38.74
N ALA A 166 -0.28 14.66 -38.53
CA ALA A 166 -1.09 14.12 -39.62
C ALA A 166 -1.96 15.20 -40.28
N ARG A 167 -2.50 16.16 -39.51
CA ARG A 167 -3.29 17.28 -40.04
C ARG A 167 -2.43 18.18 -40.93
N ILE A 168 -1.23 18.54 -40.47
CA ILE A 168 -0.29 19.39 -41.23
C ILE A 168 0.10 18.68 -42.54
N ALA A 169 0.46 17.40 -42.49
CA ALA A 169 0.84 16.65 -43.68
C ALA A 169 -0.29 16.54 -44.72
N ILE A 170 -1.54 16.43 -44.29
CA ILE A 170 -2.70 16.43 -45.20
C ILE A 170 -2.85 17.79 -45.89
N GLU A 171 -2.64 18.88 -45.15
CA GLU A 171 -2.78 20.23 -45.70
C GLU A 171 -1.65 20.54 -46.70
N GLU A 172 -0.41 20.19 -46.37
CA GLU A 172 0.73 20.30 -47.29
C GLU A 172 0.51 19.49 -48.59
N ASP A 173 -0.03 18.26 -48.48
CA ASP A 173 -0.33 17.43 -49.65
C ASP A 173 -1.46 18.02 -50.51
N LYS A 174 -2.49 18.63 -49.89
CA LYS A 174 -3.54 19.36 -50.63
C LYS A 174 -2.98 20.59 -51.34
N GLU A 175 -2.12 21.36 -50.69
CA GLU A 175 -1.49 22.55 -51.27
C GLU A 175 -0.63 22.18 -52.48
N LEU A 176 0.17 21.11 -52.36
CA LEU A 176 0.97 20.56 -53.46
C LEU A 176 0.10 20.09 -54.61
N ARG A 177 -1.01 19.37 -54.33
CA ARG A 177 -1.96 18.93 -55.37
C ARG A 177 -2.60 20.11 -56.07
N HIS A 178 -3.04 21.12 -55.33
CA HIS A 178 -3.66 22.32 -55.89
C HIS A 178 -2.68 23.14 -56.74
N ALA A 179 -1.42 23.28 -56.29
CA ALA A 179 -0.36 23.92 -57.07
C ALA A 179 -0.06 23.15 -58.38
N ARG A 180 -0.01 21.82 -58.32
CA ARG A 180 0.23 20.96 -59.50
C ARG A 180 -0.90 21.07 -60.53
N PHE A 181 -2.15 21.15 -60.10
CA PHE A 181 -3.28 21.36 -61.00
C PHE A 181 -3.22 22.72 -61.69
N LYS A 182 -2.84 23.80 -60.99
CA LYS A 182 -2.72 25.13 -61.60
C LYS A 182 -1.65 25.24 -62.68
N TYR A 183 -0.58 24.45 -62.61
CA TYR A 183 0.50 24.45 -63.60
C TYR A 183 0.26 23.55 -64.82
N THR A 184 -0.78 22.72 -64.81
CA THR A 184 -1.08 21.79 -65.93
C THR A 184 -2.14 22.32 -66.89
N ASP A 185 -2.81 23.42 -66.55
CA ASP A 185 -3.83 24.12 -67.37
C ASP A 185 -3.32 25.46 -67.97
N SER A 186 -2.01 25.71 -67.99
CA SER A 186 -1.36 26.88 -68.66
C SER A 186 -0.40 26.41 -69.74
#